data_AF-A0A6A6VHB2-F1
#
_entry.id   AF-A0A6A6VHB2-F1
#
_cell.length_a   1.000
_cell.length_b   1.000
_cell.length_c   1.000
_cell.angle_alpha   90.00
_cell.angle_beta   90.00
_cell.angle_gamma   90.00
#
_symmetry.space_group_name_H-M   'P 1'
#
loop_
_entity.id
_entity.type
_entity.pdbx_description
1 polymer ?
#
loop_
_entity_poly.entity_id
_entity_poly.type
_entity_poly.pdbx_seq_one_letter_code
_entity_poly.pdbx_strand_id
1 'polypeptide(L)'
;MSRDDVLDRKRTFLRHQKHILNAGIPPTPQLLRIAQNAGLSNKILNDILLKVNRDLKRHGREVYSKRMTNHVAEQIDSLYWSTGAPALDEEDGMEAGAVAEDATLPCLADDLTLDSNIAKLPPIWDMSNDTPGSREHDPGSHQADQDAYMSAFSQLQSLSARRLTVQQKLNTYRTLLSLLEPYRKPQENIQPNLVGREAPLASELTQIRTLAIRVAGRIDDKIADGSVSLLDAEDLHTTLRVGGNDKLRRILDDW
;
A
#
# COMPACT_ATOMS: atom_id res chain seq x y z
N MET A 1 -22.92 -5.21 -3.62
CA MET A 1 -23.76 -4.16 -3.01
C MET A 1 -23.57 -2.90 -3.83
N SER A 2 -24.65 -2.31 -4.35
CA SER A 2 -24.57 -1.06 -5.11
C SER A 2 -24.27 0.11 -4.16
N ARG A 3 -23.67 1.20 -4.67
CA ARG A 3 -23.47 2.43 -3.90
C ARG A 3 -24.79 2.96 -3.30
N ASP A 4 -25.87 2.78 -4.05
CA ASP A 4 -27.21 3.17 -3.61
C ASP A 4 -27.70 2.34 -2.41
N ASP A 5 -27.36 1.05 -2.34
CA ASP A 5 -27.75 0.17 -1.21
C ASP A 5 -27.07 0.61 0.10
N VAL A 6 -25.80 1.01 0.03
CA VAL A 6 -25.02 1.49 1.18
C VAL A 6 -25.59 2.83 1.67
N LEU A 7 -25.93 3.71 0.73
CA LEU A 7 -26.49 5.02 1.03
C LEU A 7 -27.89 4.88 1.66
N ASP A 8 -28.71 3.97 1.17
CA ASP A 8 -30.02 3.68 1.76
C ASP A 8 -29.91 3.07 3.15
N ARG A 9 -28.91 2.22 3.42
CA ARG A 9 -28.64 1.71 4.77
C ARG A 9 -28.20 2.82 5.74
N LYS A 10 -27.39 3.78 5.28
CA LYS A 10 -27.03 4.97 6.07
C LYS A 10 -28.28 5.80 6.41
N ARG A 11 -29.17 6.00 5.43
CA ARG A 11 -30.44 6.71 5.62
C ARG A 11 -31.36 5.99 6.61
N THR A 12 -31.52 4.66 6.53
CA THR A 12 -32.36 3.90 7.46
C THR A 12 -31.79 3.91 8.88
N PHE A 13 -30.48 3.78 9.03
CA PHE A 13 -29.79 3.90 10.32
C PHE A 13 -30.05 5.27 10.98
N LEU A 14 -29.84 6.37 10.24
CA LEU A 14 -30.08 7.71 10.79
C LEU A 14 -31.55 7.95 11.17
N ARG A 15 -32.50 7.40 10.40
CA ARG A 15 -33.93 7.44 10.75
C ARG A 15 -34.23 6.66 12.01
N HIS A 16 -33.62 5.48 12.17
CA HIS A 16 -33.79 4.65 13.35
C HIS A 16 -33.22 5.35 14.60
N GLN A 17 -31.99 5.88 14.50
CA GLN A 17 -31.36 6.62 15.59
C GLN A 17 -32.16 7.87 15.96
N LYS A 18 -32.69 8.59 14.96
CA LYS A 18 -33.62 9.70 15.18
C LYS A 18 -34.86 9.25 15.95
N HIS A 19 -35.41 8.07 15.66
CA HIS A 19 -36.58 7.56 16.36
C HIS A 19 -36.26 7.26 17.84
N ILE A 20 -35.10 6.67 18.12
CA ILE A 20 -34.62 6.42 19.49
C ILE A 20 -34.43 7.72 20.26
N LEU A 21 -33.75 8.72 19.67
CA LEU A 21 -33.48 9.99 20.33
C LEU A 21 -34.74 10.84 20.57
N ASN A 22 -35.75 10.68 19.72
CA ASN A 22 -37.06 11.33 19.89
C ASN A 22 -38.06 10.48 20.68
N ALA A 23 -37.64 9.32 21.19
CA ALA A 23 -38.47 8.55 22.10
C ALA A 23 -38.76 9.42 23.33
N GLY A 24 -40.04 9.55 23.67
CA GLY A 24 -40.45 10.36 24.81
C GLY A 24 -39.84 9.81 26.09
N ILE A 25 -39.35 10.70 26.95
CA ILE A 25 -38.78 10.33 28.24
C ILE A 25 -39.92 9.83 29.14
N PRO A 26 -39.95 8.55 29.55
CA PRO A 26 -40.96 8.06 30.48
C PRO A 26 -40.67 8.60 31.90
N PRO A 27 -41.69 8.67 32.78
CA PRO A 27 -41.47 9.08 34.16
C PRO A 27 -40.59 8.04 34.88
N THR A 28 -39.31 8.37 35.03
CA THR A 28 -38.33 7.52 35.73
C THR A 28 -38.69 7.46 37.23
N PRO A 29 -38.58 6.29 37.89
CA PRO A 29 -38.87 6.16 39.33
C PRO A 29 -37.98 7.08 40.20
N GLN A 30 -36.78 7.40 39.72
CA GLN A 30 -35.88 8.35 40.38
C GLN A 30 -36.42 9.79 40.35
N LEU A 31 -37.01 10.21 39.24
CA LEU A 31 -37.65 11.53 39.11
C LEU A 31 -38.87 11.64 40.04
N LEU A 32 -39.64 10.56 40.17
CA LEU A 32 -40.77 10.51 41.12
C LEU A 32 -40.31 10.67 42.57
N ARG A 33 -39.20 10.04 42.97
CA ARG A 33 -38.61 10.21 44.30
C ARG A 33 -38.13 11.64 44.55
N ILE A 34 -37.45 12.24 43.57
CA ILE A 34 -36.98 13.64 43.67
C ILE A 34 -38.17 14.60 43.78
N ALA A 35 -39.22 14.39 42.98
CA ALA A 35 -40.43 15.22 43.03
C ALA A 35 -41.16 15.10 44.37
N GLN A 36 -41.27 13.89 44.94
CA GLN A 36 -41.85 13.68 46.27
C GLN A 36 -41.05 14.36 47.37
N ASN A 37 -39.71 14.26 47.31
CA ASN A 37 -38.83 14.96 48.26
C ASN A 37 -38.91 16.48 48.13
N ALA A 38 -39.25 17.00 46.94
CA ALA A 38 -39.45 18.42 46.67
C ALA A 38 -40.91 18.90 46.94
N GLY A 39 -41.80 18.03 47.40
CA GLY A 39 -43.21 18.36 47.67
C GLY A 39 -44.05 18.61 46.41
N LEU A 40 -43.57 18.21 45.23
CA LEU A 40 -44.27 18.38 43.96
C LEU A 40 -45.31 17.27 43.76
N SER A 41 -46.52 17.66 43.36
CA SER A 41 -47.56 16.68 43.03
C SER A 41 -47.23 15.92 41.74
N ASN A 42 -47.56 14.62 41.70
CA ASN A 42 -47.37 13.78 40.51
C ASN A 42 -48.08 14.35 39.27
N LYS A 43 -49.16 15.13 39.46
CA LYS A 43 -49.91 15.79 38.37
C LYS A 43 -49.08 16.87 37.68
N ILE A 44 -48.42 17.73 38.45
CA ILE A 44 -47.55 18.79 37.93
C ILE A 44 -46.34 18.18 37.22
N LEU A 45 -45.75 17.13 37.80
CA LEU A 45 -44.64 16.41 37.17
C LEU A 45 -45.03 15.83 35.80
N ASN A 46 -46.20 15.20 35.72
CA ASN A 46 -46.69 14.65 34.46
C ASN A 46 -46.94 15.75 33.42
N ASP A 47 -47.46 16.91 33.82
CA ASP A 47 -47.68 18.04 32.90
C ASP A 47 -46.35 18.63 32.39
N ILE A 48 -45.36 18.78 33.28
CA ILE A 48 -43.99 19.19 32.90
C ILE A 48 -43.39 18.18 31.93
N LEU A 49 -43.52 16.88 32.22
CA LEU A 49 -42.99 15.81 31.38
C LEU A 49 -43.66 15.81 29.99
N LEU A 50 -44.98 16.03 29.94
CA LEU A 50 -45.70 16.21 28.67
C LEU A 50 -45.21 17.44 27.89
N LYS A 51 -44.94 18.55 28.58
CA LYS A 51 -44.38 19.75 27.95
C LYS A 51 -42.97 19.50 27.42
N VAL A 52 -42.08 18.89 28.20
CA VAL A 52 -40.72 18.54 27.77
C VAL A 52 -40.74 17.57 26.59
N ASN A 53 -41.61 16.57 26.61
CA ASN A 53 -41.76 15.63 25.50
C ASN A 53 -42.31 16.32 24.23
N ARG A 54 -43.21 17.31 24.39
CA ARG A 54 -43.68 18.15 23.27
C ARG A 54 -42.55 19.01 22.70
N ASP A 55 -41.74 19.63 23.55
CA ASP A 55 -40.62 20.46 23.14
C ASP A 55 -39.51 19.61 22.47
N LEU A 56 -39.24 18.42 22.99
CA LEU A 56 -38.33 17.43 22.39
C LEU A 56 -38.80 17.02 21.00
N LYS A 57 -40.09 16.72 20.82
CA LYS A 57 -40.66 16.40 19.50
C LYS A 57 -40.59 17.58 18.53
N ARG A 58 -40.78 18.81 19.02
CA ARG A 58 -40.65 20.02 18.21
C ARG A 58 -39.22 20.20 17.72
N HIS A 59 -38.24 20.15 18.64
CA HIS A 59 -36.82 20.22 18.32
C HIS A 59 -36.40 19.10 17.35
N GLY A 60 -36.86 17.88 17.60
CA GLY A 60 -36.58 16.73 16.74
C GLY A 60 -37.13 16.85 15.31
N ARG A 61 -38.20 17.62 15.11
CA ARG A 61 -38.76 17.92 13.79
C ARG A 61 -38.02 19.06 13.09
N GLU A 62 -37.61 20.09 13.83
CA GLU A 62 -36.91 21.26 13.31
C GLU A 62 -35.44 20.94 12.95
N VAL A 63 -34.69 20.30 13.84
CA VAL A 63 -33.25 20.01 13.65
C VAL A 63 -33.02 18.82 12.71
N TYR A 64 -33.77 17.74 12.89
CA TYR A 64 -33.62 16.53 12.07
C TYR A 64 -34.65 16.46 10.96
N SER A 65 -34.68 17.47 10.07
CA SER A 65 -35.56 17.44 8.90
C SER A 65 -35.18 16.29 7.94
N LYS A 66 -36.13 15.80 7.13
CA LYS A 66 -35.86 14.73 6.15
C LYS A 66 -34.75 15.13 5.17
N ARG A 67 -34.70 16.40 4.79
CA ARG A 67 -33.66 16.95 3.91
C ARG A 67 -32.29 16.91 4.58
N MET A 68 -32.21 17.30 5.84
CA MET A 68 -30.97 17.26 6.62
C MET A 68 -30.44 15.83 6.77
N THR A 69 -31.31 14.88 7.10
CA THR A 69 -30.91 13.46 7.23
C THR A 69 -30.38 12.89 5.91
N ASN A 70 -31.01 13.24 4.78
CA ASN A 70 -30.51 12.82 3.47
C ASN A 70 -29.17 13.48 3.14
N HIS A 71 -29.03 14.78 3.40
CA HIS A 71 -27.80 15.52 3.14
C HIS A 71 -26.62 15.01 3.98
N VAL A 72 -26.83 14.75 5.28
CA VAL A 72 -25.80 14.17 6.15
C VAL A 72 -25.43 12.76 5.70
N ALA A 73 -26.39 11.94 5.25
CA ALA A 73 -26.09 10.62 4.70
C ALA A 73 -25.23 10.72 3.43
N GLU A 74 -25.52 11.69 2.54
CA GLU A 74 -24.73 11.96 1.34
C GLU A 74 -23.33 12.51 1.67
N GLN A 75 -23.20 13.38 2.68
CA GLN A 75 -21.90 13.87 3.15
C GLN A 75 -21.04 12.74 3.73
N ILE A 76 -21.62 11.88 4.56
CA ILE A 76 -20.93 10.69 5.10
C ILE A 76 -20.55 9.74 3.97
N ASP A 77 -21.40 9.60 2.94
CA ASP A 77 -21.06 8.83 1.75
C ASP A 77 -19.89 9.44 0.99
N SER A 78 -19.96 10.73 0.68
CA SER A 78 -18.88 11.47 0.03
C SER A 78 -17.57 11.37 0.80
N LEU A 79 -17.61 11.50 2.14
CA LEU A 79 -16.43 11.40 2.99
C LEU A 79 -15.86 9.98 2.99
N TYR A 80 -16.71 8.96 3.13
CA TYR A 80 -16.28 7.56 3.06
C TYR A 80 -15.59 7.26 1.73
N TRP A 81 -16.14 7.75 0.62
CA TRP A 81 -15.51 7.60 -0.69
C TRP A 81 -14.26 8.46 -0.86
N SER A 82 -14.20 9.68 -0.31
CA SER A 82 -13.01 10.54 -0.44
C SER A 82 -11.85 10.09 0.45
N THR A 83 -12.15 9.51 1.61
CA THR A 83 -11.13 8.95 2.52
C THR A 83 -10.72 7.54 2.08
N GLY A 84 -11.61 6.79 1.43
CA GLY A 84 -11.35 5.43 0.95
C GLY A 84 -10.87 5.32 -0.50
N ALA A 85 -11.09 6.32 -1.36
CA ALA A 85 -10.48 6.37 -2.68
C ALA A 85 -9.06 6.91 -2.52
N PRO A 86 -8.01 6.12 -2.77
CA PRO A 86 -6.68 6.71 -2.94
C PRO A 86 -6.79 7.74 -4.07
N ALA A 87 -6.16 8.90 -3.88
CA ALA A 87 -5.97 9.86 -4.95
C ALA A 87 -5.31 9.14 -6.14
N LEU A 88 -6.12 8.74 -7.11
CA LEU A 88 -5.65 8.22 -8.39
C LEU A 88 -5.38 9.36 -9.39
N ASP A 89 -5.37 10.61 -8.91
CA ASP A 89 -5.06 11.81 -9.66
C ASP A 89 -4.08 12.69 -8.86
N GLU A 90 -2.82 12.28 -8.71
CA GLU A 90 -1.71 13.20 -8.45
C GLU A 90 -0.47 12.77 -9.26
N GLU A 91 -0.62 12.67 -10.58
CA GLU A 91 0.39 13.19 -11.51
C GLU A 91 0.17 14.70 -11.67
N ASP A 92 0.26 15.48 -10.59
CA ASP A 92 0.63 16.90 -10.69
C ASP A 92 1.03 17.40 -9.30
N GLY A 93 2.24 17.94 -9.19
CA GLY A 93 2.80 18.32 -7.90
C GLY A 93 2.12 19.54 -7.32
N MET A 94 1.67 19.45 -6.06
CA MET A 94 1.93 20.45 -5.02
C MET A 94 1.35 20.00 -3.67
N GLU A 95 2.14 20.23 -2.63
CA GLU A 95 1.85 20.11 -1.20
C GLU A 95 0.37 20.17 -0.75
N ALA A 96 -0.08 19.13 -0.04
CA ALA A 96 -1.02 19.28 1.06
C ALA A 96 -0.78 18.19 2.11
N GLY A 97 -0.26 18.61 3.26
CA GLY A 97 0.11 17.73 4.37
C GLY A 97 -1.07 17.13 5.14
N ALA A 98 -0.73 16.03 5.82
CA ALA A 98 -1.39 15.43 6.98
C ALA A 98 -2.84 14.97 6.79
N VAL A 99 -3.04 13.67 6.51
CA VAL A 99 -3.49 12.62 7.45
C VAL A 99 -3.37 11.28 6.70
N ALA A 100 -2.20 10.62 6.81
CA ALA A 100 -1.93 9.35 6.14
C ALA A 100 -1.55 8.28 7.18
N GLU A 101 -2.49 7.87 8.02
CA GLU A 101 -2.33 6.67 8.86
C GLU A 101 -3.53 5.71 8.83
N ASP A 102 -4.60 6.01 8.09
CA ASP A 102 -5.81 5.14 8.06
C ASP A 102 -6.14 4.55 6.67
N ALA A 103 -5.17 4.53 5.75
CA ALA A 103 -5.24 3.81 4.46
C ALA A 103 -5.07 2.28 4.62
N THR A 104 -5.38 1.74 5.81
CA THR A 104 -5.03 0.38 6.24
C THR A 104 -6.15 -0.63 5.98
N LEU A 105 -7.34 -0.18 5.58
CA LEU A 105 -8.46 -1.08 5.32
C LEU A 105 -8.60 -1.36 3.81
N PRO A 106 -8.44 -2.62 3.36
CA PRO A 106 -8.64 -2.96 1.96
C PRO A 106 -10.09 -2.66 1.58
N CYS A 107 -10.27 -1.98 0.45
CA CYS A 107 -11.61 -1.85 -0.12
C CYS A 107 -12.06 -3.23 -0.60
N LEU A 108 -13.36 -3.54 -0.48
CA LEU A 108 -13.94 -4.81 -0.97
C LEU A 108 -13.71 -5.05 -2.48
N ALA A 109 -13.30 -4.00 -3.21
CA ALA A 109 -12.99 -4.02 -4.63
C ALA A 109 -11.48 -4.10 -4.95
N ASP A 110 -10.61 -4.16 -3.93
CA ASP A 110 -9.17 -4.28 -4.17
C ASP A 110 -8.85 -5.65 -4.77
N ASP A 111 -8.12 -5.65 -5.88
CA ASP A 111 -7.67 -6.88 -6.50
C ASP A 111 -6.66 -7.59 -5.58
N LEU A 112 -7.11 -8.69 -4.98
CA LEU A 112 -6.33 -9.56 -4.11
C LEU A 112 -5.30 -10.39 -4.87
N THR A 113 -5.20 -10.24 -6.20
CA THR A 113 -4.02 -10.72 -6.89
C THR A 113 -2.81 -9.87 -6.55
N LEU A 114 -2.88 -8.57 -6.26
CA LEU A 114 -1.66 -7.78 -6.05
C LEU A 114 -1.05 -7.99 -4.64
N ASP A 115 0.27 -8.25 -4.58
CA ASP A 115 0.99 -8.49 -3.30
C ASP A 115 0.88 -7.29 -2.35
N SER A 116 0.83 -6.07 -2.89
CA SER A 116 0.62 -4.83 -2.12
C SER A 116 -0.74 -4.79 -1.42
N ASN A 117 -1.78 -5.36 -2.02
CA ASN A 117 -3.12 -5.41 -1.44
C ASN A 117 -3.24 -6.56 -0.43
N ILE A 118 -2.57 -7.69 -0.69
CA ILE A 118 -2.48 -8.81 0.26
C ILE A 118 -1.79 -8.35 1.56
N ALA A 119 -0.76 -7.50 1.47
CA ALA A 119 -0.04 -6.97 2.63
C ALA A 119 -0.88 -6.04 3.52
N LYS A 120 -1.95 -5.44 2.98
CA LYS A 120 -2.89 -4.58 3.73
C LYS A 120 -3.91 -5.38 4.52
N LEU A 121 -4.03 -6.69 4.28
CA LEU A 121 -5.02 -7.51 4.97
C LEU A 121 -4.64 -7.69 6.44
N PRO A 122 -5.62 -7.53 7.37
CA PRO A 122 -5.39 -7.79 8.78
C PRO A 122 -4.99 -9.25 9.01
N PRO A 123 -4.03 -9.53 9.91
CA PRO A 123 -3.68 -10.91 10.26
C PRO A 123 -4.80 -11.61 11.05
N ILE A 124 -5.74 -10.85 11.63
CA ILE A 124 -6.87 -11.36 12.40
C ILE A 124 -8.11 -10.56 11.98
N TRP A 125 -9.22 -11.25 11.71
CA TRP A 125 -10.48 -10.61 11.42
C TRP A 125 -11.30 -10.46 12.71
N ASP A 126 -11.39 -9.23 13.24
CA ASP A 126 -12.14 -8.93 14.45
C ASP A 126 -13.66 -8.95 14.17
N MET A 127 -14.29 -10.09 14.44
CA MET A 127 -15.75 -10.25 14.40
C MET A 127 -16.47 -9.59 15.60
N SER A 128 -15.73 -9.02 16.55
CA SER A 128 -16.28 -8.36 17.75
C SER A 128 -17.13 -7.13 17.43
N ASN A 129 -16.87 -6.50 16.28
CA ASN A 129 -17.58 -5.31 15.81
C ASN A 129 -18.86 -5.67 15.02
N ASP A 130 -19.00 -6.93 14.60
CA ASP A 130 -20.21 -7.44 13.95
C ASP A 130 -21.30 -7.62 15.00
N THR A 131 -22.12 -6.58 15.16
CA THR A 131 -23.23 -6.59 16.12
C THR A 131 -24.21 -7.73 15.79
N PRO A 132 -24.51 -8.65 16.71
CA PRO A 132 -25.34 -9.83 16.43
C PRO A 132 -26.81 -9.51 16.07
N GLY A 133 -27.25 -8.26 16.19
CA GLY A 133 -28.62 -7.82 15.92
C GLY A 133 -28.93 -7.36 14.50
N SER A 134 -27.95 -7.28 13.59
CA SER A 134 -28.18 -6.85 12.19
C SER A 134 -28.38 -8.02 11.21
N ARG A 135 -28.49 -9.26 11.70
CA ARG A 135 -28.41 -10.48 10.90
C ARG A 135 -29.71 -11.29 10.98
N GLU A 136 -30.85 -10.63 10.79
CA GLU A 136 -32.09 -11.33 10.52
C GLU A 136 -32.26 -11.45 9.00
N HIS A 137 -32.25 -12.70 8.54
CA HIS A 137 -32.87 -13.16 7.29
C HIS A 137 -32.04 -13.15 5.97
N ASP A 138 -30.89 -13.85 5.94
CA ASP A 138 -30.45 -14.51 4.69
C ASP A 138 -29.93 -15.94 4.98
N PRO A 139 -30.69 -17.00 4.63
CA PRO A 139 -30.38 -18.40 4.99
C PRO A 139 -29.16 -19.00 4.28
N GLY A 140 -28.41 -18.22 3.50
CA GLY A 140 -27.13 -18.61 2.89
C GLY A 140 -25.90 -17.85 3.40
N SER A 141 -26.08 -16.89 4.32
CA SER A 141 -24.97 -16.04 4.78
C SER A 141 -24.17 -16.72 5.90
N HIS A 142 -23.25 -17.60 5.49
CA HIS A 142 -22.28 -18.27 6.37
C HIS A 142 -21.72 -17.27 7.39
N GLN A 143 -21.87 -17.63 8.67
CA GLN A 143 -21.04 -17.09 9.74
C GLN A 143 -19.60 -17.28 9.25
N ALA A 144 -18.91 -16.19 8.90
CA ALA A 144 -17.54 -16.28 8.41
C ALA A 144 -16.69 -16.58 9.65
N ASP A 145 -16.51 -17.86 9.95
CA ASP A 145 -15.72 -18.28 11.09
C ASP A 145 -14.30 -17.73 10.94
N GLN A 146 -13.75 -17.18 12.02
CA GLN A 146 -12.38 -16.64 12.05
C GLN A 146 -11.36 -17.66 11.50
N ASP A 147 -11.58 -18.94 11.79
CA ASP A 147 -10.75 -20.04 11.29
C ASP A 147 -10.81 -20.17 9.76
N ALA A 148 -11.98 -19.95 9.16
CA ALA A 148 -12.14 -19.97 7.71
C ALA A 148 -11.35 -18.82 7.05
N TYR A 149 -11.40 -17.62 7.65
CA TYR A 149 -10.59 -16.48 7.21
C TYR A 149 -9.09 -16.80 7.27
N MET A 150 -8.61 -17.32 8.41
CA MET A 150 -7.20 -17.68 8.58
C MET A 150 -6.76 -18.74 7.57
N SER A 151 -7.61 -19.73 7.29
CA SER A 151 -7.32 -20.76 6.29
C SER A 151 -7.20 -20.15 4.88
N ALA A 152 -8.10 -19.25 4.48
CA ALA A 152 -8.08 -18.58 3.20
C ALA A 152 -6.87 -17.63 3.07
N PHE A 153 -6.53 -16.91 4.13
CA PHE A 153 -5.39 -16.01 4.16
C PHE A 153 -4.06 -16.77 4.00
N SER A 154 -3.89 -17.90 4.70
CA SER A 154 -2.70 -18.75 4.54
C SER A 154 -2.59 -19.34 3.12
N GLN A 155 -3.72 -19.74 2.52
CA GLN A 155 -3.75 -20.18 1.13
C GLN A 155 -3.35 -19.05 0.17
N LEU A 156 -3.90 -17.84 0.35
CA LEU A 156 -3.58 -16.66 -0.45
C LEU A 156 -2.08 -16.33 -0.38
N GLN A 157 -1.49 -16.35 0.82
CA GLN A 157 -0.06 -16.16 1.01
C GLN A 157 0.75 -17.23 0.28
N SER A 158 0.37 -18.51 0.39
CA SER A 158 1.08 -19.59 -0.30
C SER A 158 1.05 -19.46 -1.83
N LEU A 159 -0.08 -19.01 -2.39
CA LEU A 159 -0.25 -18.78 -3.83
C LEU A 159 0.54 -17.55 -4.29
N SER A 160 0.56 -16.47 -3.50
CA SER A 160 1.37 -15.28 -3.77
C SER A 160 2.86 -15.61 -3.82
N ALA A 161 3.36 -16.36 -2.84
CA ALA A 161 4.74 -16.83 -2.82
C ALA A 161 5.06 -17.71 -4.04
N ARG A 162 4.18 -18.65 -4.39
CA ARG A 162 4.34 -19.47 -5.60
C ARG A 162 4.41 -18.60 -6.86
N ARG A 163 3.55 -17.60 -7.00
CA ARG A 163 3.59 -16.69 -8.15
C ARG A 163 4.92 -15.94 -8.23
N LEU A 164 5.43 -15.42 -7.11
CA LEU A 164 6.71 -14.71 -7.08
C LEU A 164 7.86 -15.61 -7.57
N THR A 165 7.91 -16.88 -7.13
CA THR A 165 8.94 -17.81 -7.62
C THR A 165 8.85 -18.06 -9.12
N VAL A 166 7.63 -18.13 -9.68
CA VAL A 166 7.41 -18.32 -11.12
C VAL A 166 7.81 -17.06 -11.89
N GLN A 167 7.48 -15.87 -11.39
CA GLN A 167 7.89 -14.60 -12.00
C GLN A 167 9.41 -14.43 -12.00
N GLN A 168 10.08 -14.80 -10.91
CA GLN A 168 11.55 -14.82 -10.84
C GLN A 168 12.15 -15.76 -11.89
N LYS A 169 11.64 -16.99 -12.00
CA LYS A 169 12.07 -17.94 -13.05
C LYS A 169 11.82 -17.41 -14.46
N LEU A 170 10.69 -16.75 -14.69
CA LEU A 170 10.40 -16.13 -15.97
C LEU A 170 11.43 -15.03 -16.28
N ASN A 171 11.72 -14.17 -15.30
CA ASN A 171 12.70 -13.11 -15.46
C ASN A 171 14.11 -13.67 -15.73
N THR A 172 14.53 -14.73 -15.04
CA THR A 172 15.82 -15.38 -15.35
C THR A 172 15.84 -15.98 -16.76
N TYR A 173 14.76 -16.59 -17.23
CA TYR A 173 14.71 -17.06 -18.63
C TYR A 173 14.71 -15.92 -19.64
N ARG A 174 14.04 -14.80 -19.36
CA ARG A 174 14.08 -13.60 -20.20
C ARG A 174 15.48 -12.99 -20.25
N THR A 175 16.18 -12.91 -19.12
CA THR A 175 17.55 -12.39 -19.09
C THR A 175 18.49 -13.32 -19.85
N LEU A 176 18.39 -14.64 -19.65
CA LEU A 176 19.17 -15.62 -20.42
C LEU A 176 18.89 -15.54 -21.92
N LEU A 177 17.62 -15.38 -22.31
CA LEU A 177 17.24 -15.18 -23.71
C LEU A 177 17.84 -13.88 -24.27
N SER A 178 17.82 -12.79 -23.50
CA SER A 178 18.44 -11.53 -23.91
C SER A 178 19.95 -11.64 -24.09
N LEU A 179 20.63 -12.46 -23.26
CA LEU A 179 22.05 -12.75 -23.40
C LEU A 179 22.35 -13.66 -24.59
N LEU A 180 21.38 -14.48 -25.00
CA LEU A 180 21.50 -15.35 -26.16
C LEU A 180 21.14 -14.64 -27.47
N GLU A 181 20.41 -13.52 -27.43
CA GLU A 181 20.03 -12.75 -28.62
C GLU A 181 21.23 -12.34 -29.51
N PRO A 182 22.39 -11.90 -28.96
CA PRO A 182 23.60 -11.67 -29.76
C PRO A 182 24.10 -12.92 -30.50
N TYR A 183 23.91 -14.11 -29.94
CA TYR A 183 24.31 -15.40 -30.55
C TYR A 183 23.39 -15.86 -31.68
N ARG A 184 22.23 -15.22 -31.87
CA ARG A 184 21.30 -15.55 -32.96
C ARG A 184 21.89 -15.27 -34.34
N LYS A 185 22.78 -14.28 -34.43
CA LYS A 185 23.56 -13.95 -35.62
C LYS A 185 25.04 -13.83 -35.25
N PRO A 186 25.73 -14.97 -35.04
CA PRO A 186 27.09 -14.95 -34.50
C PRO A 186 28.08 -14.30 -35.46
N GLN A 187 27.84 -14.37 -36.77
CA GLN A 187 28.68 -13.74 -37.81
C GLN A 187 28.61 -12.21 -37.80
N GLU A 188 27.47 -11.63 -37.46
CA GLU A 188 27.27 -10.17 -37.43
C GLU A 188 27.67 -9.57 -36.06
N ASN A 189 27.36 -10.24 -34.95
CA ASN A 189 27.49 -9.67 -33.60
C ASN A 189 28.74 -10.12 -32.82
N ILE A 190 29.20 -11.36 -33.01
CA ILE A 190 30.26 -11.97 -32.16
C ILE A 190 31.59 -12.00 -32.90
N GLN A 191 31.59 -12.42 -34.18
CA GLN A 191 32.78 -12.50 -35.01
C GLN A 191 33.58 -11.18 -35.15
N PRO A 192 32.99 -9.99 -35.29
CA PRO A 192 33.78 -8.76 -35.33
C PRO A 192 34.41 -8.38 -33.98
N ASN A 193 33.87 -8.91 -32.86
CA ASN A 193 34.35 -8.63 -31.50
C ASN A 193 35.36 -9.69 -30.99
N LEU A 194 35.61 -10.74 -31.77
CA LEU A 194 36.64 -11.73 -31.47
C LEU A 194 38.02 -11.19 -31.88
N VAL A 195 39.07 -11.50 -31.11
CA VAL A 195 40.46 -11.14 -31.42
C VAL A 195 40.97 -12.00 -32.59
N GLY A 196 40.51 -11.70 -33.80
CA GLY A 196 41.05 -12.22 -35.04
C GLY A 196 42.16 -11.32 -35.58
N ARG A 197 43.05 -11.87 -36.41
CA ARG A 197 44.14 -11.10 -37.06
C ARG A 197 43.63 -9.90 -37.89
N GLU A 198 42.43 -10.02 -38.44
CA GLU A 198 41.75 -9.00 -39.26
C GLU A 198 40.57 -8.34 -38.51
N ALA A 199 40.44 -8.54 -37.19
CA ALA A 199 39.31 -7.99 -36.44
C ALA A 199 39.55 -6.51 -36.08
N PRO A 200 38.50 -5.67 -36.06
CA PRO A 200 38.61 -4.26 -35.70
C PRO A 200 39.25 -4.07 -34.31
N LEU A 201 38.93 -4.94 -33.35
CA LEU A 201 39.52 -4.92 -32.00
C LEU A 201 41.05 -5.12 -32.01
N ALA A 202 41.61 -5.91 -32.94
CA ALA A 202 43.05 -6.10 -33.02
C ALA A 202 43.76 -4.81 -33.45
N SER A 203 43.16 -4.05 -34.37
CA SER A 203 43.69 -2.74 -34.77
C SER A 203 43.69 -1.75 -33.60
N GLU A 204 42.60 -1.69 -32.83
CA GLU A 204 42.50 -0.84 -31.64
C GLU A 204 43.51 -1.27 -30.55
N LEU A 205 43.69 -2.57 -30.32
CA LEU A 205 44.70 -3.07 -29.39
C LEU A 205 46.12 -2.74 -29.83
N THR A 206 46.43 -2.76 -31.14
CA THR A 206 47.74 -2.32 -31.63
C THR A 206 47.93 -0.82 -31.44
N GLN A 207 46.91 0.01 -31.68
CA GLN A 207 46.97 1.44 -31.42
C GLN A 207 47.20 1.72 -29.93
N ILE A 208 46.46 1.06 -29.04
CA ILE A 208 46.64 1.15 -27.59
C ILE A 208 48.05 0.70 -27.19
N ARG A 209 48.58 -0.39 -27.77
CA ARG A 209 49.95 -0.84 -27.50
C ARG A 209 50.98 0.22 -27.89
N THR A 210 50.83 0.84 -29.05
CA THR A 210 51.74 1.90 -29.49
C THR A 210 51.64 3.16 -28.62
N LEU A 211 50.41 3.54 -28.20
CA LEU A 211 50.19 4.64 -27.26
C LEU A 211 50.79 4.33 -25.89
N ALA A 212 50.60 3.11 -25.37
CA ALA A 212 51.18 2.66 -24.11
C ALA A 212 52.70 2.66 -24.14
N ILE A 213 53.32 2.24 -25.25
CA ILE A 213 54.79 2.33 -25.43
C ILE A 213 55.25 3.79 -25.42
N ARG A 214 54.55 4.69 -26.11
CA ARG A 214 54.90 6.12 -26.10
C ARG A 214 54.68 6.78 -24.75
N VAL A 215 53.62 6.40 -24.03
CA VAL A 215 53.34 6.89 -22.69
C VAL A 215 54.37 6.36 -21.70
N ALA A 216 54.73 5.07 -21.78
CA ALA A 216 55.80 4.49 -20.98
C ALA A 216 57.14 5.19 -21.26
N GLY A 217 57.51 5.38 -22.52
CA GLY A 217 58.73 6.13 -22.88
C GLY A 217 58.72 7.57 -22.38
N ARG A 218 57.61 8.30 -22.52
CA ARG A 218 57.49 9.68 -22.02
C ARG A 218 57.45 9.79 -20.49
N ILE A 219 56.96 8.75 -19.81
CA ILE A 219 57.02 8.64 -18.35
C ILE A 219 58.46 8.35 -17.93
N ASP A 220 59.17 7.45 -18.63
CA ASP A 220 60.58 7.14 -18.39
C ASP A 220 61.47 8.36 -18.61
N ASP A 221 61.23 9.12 -19.68
CA ASP A 221 61.89 10.40 -19.95
C ASP A 221 61.61 11.43 -18.84
N LYS A 222 60.38 11.47 -18.31
CA LYS A 222 60.02 12.34 -17.16
C LYS A 222 60.58 11.87 -15.82
N ILE A 223 60.79 10.56 -15.65
CA ILE A 223 61.44 9.97 -14.47
C ILE A 223 62.94 10.28 -14.54
N ALA A 224 63.55 10.18 -15.72
CA ALA A 224 64.95 10.53 -15.98
C ALA A 224 65.22 12.04 -15.83
N ASP A 225 64.28 12.91 -16.21
CA ASP A 225 64.39 14.38 -16.06
C ASP A 225 64.06 14.90 -14.64
N GLY A 226 63.88 14.00 -13.67
CA GLY A 226 63.95 14.34 -12.25
C GLY A 226 62.68 14.98 -11.68
N SER A 227 61.72 14.15 -11.25
CA SER A 227 61.00 14.32 -9.98
C SER A 227 59.92 13.25 -9.71
N VAL A 228 60.23 11.95 -9.68
CA VAL A 228 59.47 11.01 -8.82
C VAL A 228 60.39 9.85 -8.43
N SER A 229 60.57 9.65 -7.12
CA SER A 229 61.34 8.55 -6.55
C SER A 229 60.64 7.22 -6.83
N LEU A 230 61.28 6.34 -7.59
CA LEU A 230 60.71 5.10 -8.13
C LEU A 230 61.21 3.88 -7.35
N LEU A 231 60.90 3.88 -6.06
CA LEU A 231 60.77 2.63 -5.32
C LEU A 231 59.30 2.21 -5.50
N ASP A 232 59.06 0.96 -5.91
CA ASP A 232 57.74 0.30 -6.11
C ASP A 232 57.24 0.08 -7.56
N ALA A 233 58.14 -0.10 -8.54
CA ALA A 233 57.74 -0.63 -9.87
C ALA A 233 57.43 -2.14 -9.88
N GLU A 234 57.97 -2.91 -8.94
CA GLU A 234 57.71 -4.36 -8.88
C GLU A 234 56.34 -4.71 -8.26
N ASP A 235 55.69 -3.75 -7.57
CA ASP A 235 54.37 -3.95 -6.96
C ASP A 235 53.19 -3.70 -7.92
N LEU A 236 53.40 -3.06 -9.08
CA LEU A 236 52.27 -2.70 -9.96
C LEU A 236 51.69 -3.92 -10.72
N HIS A 237 52.52 -4.90 -11.05
CA HIS A 237 52.07 -6.09 -11.80
C HIS A 237 51.37 -7.13 -10.90
N THR A 238 51.71 -7.16 -9.61
CA THR A 238 51.06 -7.99 -8.58
C THR A 238 49.76 -7.35 -8.08
N THR A 239 49.72 -6.03 -7.89
CA THR A 239 48.51 -5.31 -7.44
C THR A 239 47.36 -5.33 -8.46
N LEU A 240 47.65 -5.24 -9.77
CA LEU A 240 46.63 -5.34 -10.83
C LEU A 240 45.97 -6.71 -10.91
N ARG A 241 46.70 -7.79 -10.64
CA ARG A 241 46.20 -9.18 -10.67
C ARG A 241 45.36 -9.53 -9.43
N VAL A 242 45.67 -8.93 -8.29
CA VAL A 242 44.92 -9.12 -7.03
C VAL A 242 43.60 -8.33 -7.07
N GLY A 243 43.62 -7.07 -7.51
CA GLY A 243 42.42 -6.23 -7.55
C GLY A 243 41.34 -6.67 -8.55
N GLY A 244 41.69 -7.41 -9.60
CA GLY A 244 40.74 -7.97 -10.56
C GLY A 244 39.90 -9.12 -9.99
N ASN A 245 40.54 -9.99 -9.18
CA ASN A 245 39.85 -11.12 -8.55
C ASN A 245 38.92 -10.67 -7.42
N ASP A 246 39.28 -9.63 -6.69
CA ASP A 246 38.45 -9.09 -5.62
C ASP A 246 37.23 -8.33 -6.16
N LYS A 247 37.35 -7.68 -7.33
CA LYS A 247 36.21 -7.12 -8.05
C LYS A 247 35.26 -8.20 -8.57
N LEU A 248 35.79 -9.28 -9.14
CA LEU A 248 34.98 -10.42 -9.58
C LEU A 248 34.23 -11.07 -8.42
N ARG A 249 34.87 -11.21 -7.25
CA ARG A 249 34.23 -11.72 -6.04
C ARG A 249 33.11 -10.81 -5.54
N ARG A 250 33.35 -9.49 -5.48
CA ARG A 250 32.29 -8.53 -5.14
C ARG A 250 31.10 -8.58 -6.08
N ILE A 251 31.33 -8.77 -7.39
CA ILE A 251 30.24 -8.89 -8.37
C ILE A 251 29.51 -10.22 -8.20
N LEU A 252 30.18 -11.30 -7.80
CA LEU A 252 29.56 -12.60 -7.54
C LEU A 252 28.76 -12.64 -6.22
N ASP A 253 29.17 -11.87 -5.21
CA ASP A 253 28.48 -11.78 -3.92
C ASP A 253 27.22 -10.88 -3.98
N ASP A 254 27.09 -10.04 -5.00
CA ASP A 254 25.95 -9.13 -5.24
C ASP A 254 24.81 -9.78 -6.06
N TRP A 255 24.91 -11.08 -6.36
CA TRP A 255 23.93 -11.87 -7.13
C TRP A 255 23.20 -12.91 -6.28
#